data_AF-A0A085N5Q0-F1
#
_entry.id   AF-A0A085N5Q0-F1
#
_cell.length_a   1.000
_cell.length_b   1.000
_cell.length_c   1.000
_cell.angle_alpha   90.00
_cell.angle_beta   90.00
_cell.angle_gamma   90.00
#
_symmetry.space_group_name_H-M   'P 1'
#
loop_
_entity.id
_entity.type
_entity.pdbx_description
1 polymer ?
#
loop_
_entity_poly.entity_id
_entity_poly.type
_entity_poly.pdbx_seq_one_letter_code
_entity_poly.pdbx_strand_id
1 'polypeptide(L)'
;MPAALRQDLQASVAELVYGTTLRLPGQLIVEQDNMYVPIPFLHHLRHVIAKARPVTPTHHAKVSVFIHKDLSRCFHVFVRYDAVRGPLMSPYDGPYAVLGRQDKFYMIRINDTQKTVRID
;
A
#
# COMPACT_ATOMS: atom_id res chain seq x y z
N MET A 1 -7.95 13.38 5.76
CA MET A 1 -8.14 14.74 5.20
C MET A 1 -7.22 14.90 3.99
N PRO A 2 -7.74 15.01 2.75
CA PRO A 2 -6.91 15.04 1.54
C PRO A 2 -6.11 16.33 1.35
N ALA A 3 -6.45 17.40 2.09
CA ALA A 3 -5.76 18.69 2.10
C ALA A 3 -4.77 18.85 3.27
N ALA A 4 -4.61 17.84 4.14
CA ALA A 4 -3.64 17.91 5.23
C ALA A 4 -2.22 17.82 4.68
N LEU A 5 -1.31 18.66 5.18
CA LEU A 5 0.11 18.58 4.89
C LEU A 5 0.66 17.29 5.48
N ARG A 6 1.31 16.47 4.65
CA ARG A 6 2.07 15.31 5.12
C ARG A 6 3.52 15.76 5.29
N GLN A 7 3.98 15.85 6.53
CA GLN A 7 5.27 16.48 6.87
C GLN A 7 6.48 15.68 6.35
N ASP A 8 6.32 14.39 6.09
CA ASP A 8 7.30 13.53 5.44
C ASP A 8 7.46 13.84 3.93
N LEU A 9 6.35 14.18 3.28
CA LEU A 9 6.31 14.51 1.86
C LEU A 9 6.45 16.02 1.61
N GLN A 10 6.35 16.84 2.66
CA GLN A 10 6.22 18.31 2.60
C GLN A 10 5.15 18.75 1.58
N ALA A 11 4.13 17.91 1.38
CA ALA A 11 3.10 18.09 0.39
C ALA A 11 1.81 17.42 0.84
N SER A 12 0.68 17.94 0.36
CA SER A 12 -0.63 17.36 0.55
C SER A 12 -1.01 16.39 -0.57
N VAL A 13 -1.93 15.46 -0.31
CA VAL A 13 -2.45 14.53 -1.33
C VAL A 13 -3.13 15.32 -2.46
N ALA A 14 -3.83 16.39 -2.12
CA ALA A 14 -4.39 17.34 -3.09
C ALA A 14 -3.34 17.94 -4.03
N GLU A 15 -2.23 18.43 -3.46
CA GLU A 15 -1.15 19.06 -4.23
C GLU A 15 -0.46 18.06 -5.14
N LEU A 16 -0.25 16.83 -4.68
CA LEU A 16 0.34 15.77 -5.50
C LEU A 16 -0.55 15.31 -6.65
N VAL A 17 -1.88 15.37 -6.48
CA VAL A 17 -2.85 14.92 -7.50
C VAL A 17 -3.21 16.03 -8.49
N TYR A 18 -3.46 17.24 -7.99
CA TYR A 18 -3.97 18.36 -8.79
C TYR A 18 -2.92 19.44 -9.06
N GLY A 19 -1.69 19.29 -8.54
CA GLY A 19 -0.62 20.29 -8.67
C GLY A 19 -0.87 21.58 -7.89
N THR A 20 -1.97 21.67 -7.14
CA THR A 20 -2.42 22.85 -6.41
C THR A 20 -3.06 22.44 -5.09
N THR A 21 -3.04 23.35 -4.10
CA THR A 21 -3.75 23.15 -2.84
C THR A 21 -5.26 23.09 -3.10
N LEU A 22 -5.96 22.16 -2.45
CA LEU A 22 -7.43 22.13 -2.49
C LEU A 22 -7.94 23.45 -1.90
N ARG A 23 -8.66 24.23 -2.72
CA ARG A 23 -9.36 25.43 -2.23
C ARG A 23 -10.45 24.99 -1.26
N LEU A 24 -10.32 25.37 -0.01
CA LEU A 24 -11.34 25.11 1.00
C LEU A 24 -12.58 25.98 0.67
N PRO A 25 -13.80 25.51 0.97
CA PRO A 25 -15.00 26.34 0.87
C PRO A 25 -14.78 27.62 1.71
N GLY A 26 -14.68 28.78 1.07
CA GLY A 26 -14.34 30.07 1.69
C GLY A 26 -13.09 30.76 1.13
N GLN A 27 -12.29 30.09 0.30
CA GLN A 27 -11.08 30.66 -0.32
C GLN A 27 -11.34 31.17 -1.77
N LEU A 28 -12.48 31.83 -1.96
CA LEU A 28 -12.85 32.51 -3.21
C LEU A 28 -12.39 33.96 -3.06
N ILE A 29 -11.43 34.46 -3.84
CA ILE A 29 -11.65 35.20 -5.09
C ILE A 29 -10.26 35.42 -5.73
N VAL A 30 -10.11 35.08 -7.01
CA VAL A 30 -9.55 35.96 -8.06
C VAL A 30 -10.17 35.48 -9.37
N GLU A 31 -10.80 36.41 -10.08
CA GLU A 31 -11.36 36.24 -11.42
C GLU A 31 -10.22 36.01 -12.41
N GLN A 32 -10.23 34.90 -13.14
CA GLN A 32 -9.49 34.80 -14.40
C GLN A 32 -10.44 34.32 -15.47
N ASP A 33 -10.87 35.31 -16.23
CA ASP A 33 -11.50 35.18 -17.53
C ASP A 33 -10.58 34.38 -18.48
N ASN A 34 -11.20 33.68 -19.43
CA ASN A 34 -10.57 32.91 -20.51
C ASN A 34 -10.17 31.44 -20.24
N MET A 35 -11.18 30.57 -20.31
CA MET A 35 -11.08 29.12 -20.50
C MET A 35 -10.54 28.75 -21.90
N TYR A 36 -9.27 29.02 -22.16
CA TYR A 36 -8.53 28.36 -23.24
C TYR A 36 -7.17 27.95 -22.68
N VAL A 37 -7.07 26.72 -22.15
CA VAL A 37 -5.79 26.18 -21.68
C VAL A 37 -4.86 26.10 -22.90
N PRO A 38 -3.84 26.97 -23.02
CA PRO A 38 -3.00 26.95 -24.20
C PRO A 38 -2.27 25.61 -24.24
N ILE A 39 -2.27 24.91 -25.38
CA ILE A 39 -1.49 23.68 -25.62
C ILE A 39 -0.05 23.76 -25.04
N PRO A 40 0.66 24.91 -25.09
CA PRO A 40 1.96 25.08 -24.43
C PRO A 40 1.96 24.86 -22.92
N PHE A 41 0.90 25.26 -22.21
CA PHE A 41 0.77 25.08 -20.77
C PHE A 41 0.63 23.60 -20.41
N LEU A 42 -0.20 22.84 -21.14
CA LEU A 42 -0.32 21.39 -20.92
C LEU A 42 1.01 20.67 -21.20
N HIS A 43 1.73 21.09 -22.25
CA HIS A 43 3.04 20.52 -22.56
C HIS A 43 4.07 20.82 -21.45
N HIS A 44 4.07 22.05 -20.94
CA HIS A 44 4.92 22.46 -19.82
C HIS A 44 4.58 21.69 -18.54
N LEU A 45 3.29 21.57 -18.21
CA LEU A 45 2.81 20.84 -17.04
C LEU A 45 3.21 19.36 -17.09
N ARG A 46 2.99 18.69 -18.23
CA ARG A 46 3.40 17.28 -18.42
C ARG A 46 4.91 17.11 -18.27
N HIS A 47 5.70 18.05 -18.77
CA HIS A 47 7.16 18.03 -18.63
C HIS A 47 7.61 18.22 -17.18
N VAL A 48 6.97 19.11 -16.43
CA VAL A 48 7.25 19.34 -15.00
C VAL A 48 6.86 18.11 -14.17
N ILE A 49 5.67 17.54 -14.40
CA ILE A 49 5.22 16.33 -13.70
C ILE A 49 6.12 15.14 -14.04
N ALA A 50 6.52 14.98 -15.31
CA ALA A 50 7.43 13.91 -15.72
C ALA A 50 8.83 14.04 -15.09
N LYS A 51 9.27 15.26 -14.78
CA LYS A 51 10.54 15.53 -14.09
C LYS A 51 10.42 15.49 -12.57
N ALA A 52 9.22 15.56 -12.02
CA ALA A 52 9.00 15.46 -10.59
C ALA A 52 9.37 14.05 -10.11
N ARG A 53 10.37 13.96 -9.23
CA ARG A 53 10.76 12.69 -8.62
C ARG A 53 9.83 12.41 -7.44
N PRO A 54 9.27 11.20 -7.32
CA PRO A 54 8.54 10.81 -6.12
C PRO A 54 9.45 10.98 -4.89
N VAL A 55 9.02 11.78 -3.92
CA VAL A 55 9.65 11.82 -2.60
C VAL A 55 9.36 10.48 -1.95
N THR A 56 10.40 9.82 -1.41
CA THR A 56 10.25 8.53 -0.74
C THR A 56 9.45 8.75 0.55
N PRO A 57 8.19 8.27 0.65
CA PRO A 57 7.42 8.46 1.87
C PRO A 57 8.09 7.70 3.01
N THR A 58 8.09 8.27 4.21
CA THR A 58 8.58 7.54 5.39
C THR A 58 7.56 6.49 5.80
N HIS A 59 7.98 5.22 5.77
CA HIS A 59 7.15 4.12 6.27
C HIS A 59 7.08 4.18 7.80
N HIS A 60 6.05 4.82 8.35
CA HIS A 60 5.89 5.01 9.80
C HIS A 60 5.65 3.71 10.59
N ALA A 61 5.43 2.58 9.91
CA ALA A 61 5.14 1.29 10.53
C ALA A 61 6.18 0.24 10.14
N LYS A 62 7.40 0.29 10.69
CA LYS A 62 8.26 -0.90 10.71
C LYS A 62 7.72 -1.87 11.77
N VAL A 63 6.63 -2.56 11.46
CA VAL A 63 6.12 -3.64 12.32
C VAL A 63 7.11 -4.79 12.19
N SER A 64 7.96 -4.98 13.21
CA SER A 64 8.77 -6.19 13.31
C SER A 64 7.87 -7.31 13.76
N VAL A 65 7.63 -8.28 12.89
CA VAL A 65 6.78 -9.42 13.19
C VAL A 65 7.64 -10.53 13.74
N PHE A 66 7.19 -11.15 14.83
CA PHE A 66 7.96 -12.19 15.50
C PHE A 66 7.86 -13.50 14.73
N ILE A 67 9.00 -13.96 14.21
CA ILE A 67 9.09 -15.22 13.47
C ILE A 67 9.94 -16.21 14.27
N HIS A 68 9.37 -17.37 14.58
CA HIS A 68 10.08 -18.42 15.28
C HIS A 68 11.19 -19.02 14.40
N LYS A 69 12.38 -19.28 14.96
CA LYS A 69 13.56 -19.77 14.22
C LYS A 69 13.28 -21.09 13.49
N ASP A 70 12.52 -21.97 14.13
CA ASP A 70 12.19 -23.29 13.58
C ASP A 70 11.21 -23.24 12.40
N LEU A 71 10.58 -22.09 12.12
CA LEU A 71 9.73 -21.93 10.94
C LEU A 71 10.53 -22.19 9.65
N SER A 72 11.82 -21.82 9.65
CA SER A 72 12.73 -22.09 8.53
C SER A 72 12.99 -23.58 8.29
N ARG A 73 12.79 -24.44 9.29
CA ARG A 73 13.11 -25.89 9.26
C ARG A 73 11.87 -26.78 9.33
N CYS A 74 10.70 -26.25 9.66
CA CYS A 74 9.49 -27.05 9.90
C CYS A 74 8.93 -27.64 8.61
N PHE A 75 8.64 -28.95 8.59
CA PHE A 75 8.07 -29.60 7.41
C PHE A 75 6.57 -29.34 7.22
N HIS A 76 5.89 -28.91 8.28
CA HIS A 76 4.47 -28.59 8.25
C HIS A 76 4.21 -27.26 8.95
N VAL A 77 3.18 -26.54 8.48
CA VAL A 77 2.74 -25.25 9.04
C VAL A 77 1.22 -25.21 9.20
N PHE A 78 0.75 -24.41 10.14
CA PHE A 78 -0.65 -24.07 10.28
C PHE A 78 -0.92 -22.71 9.62
N VAL A 79 -2.07 -22.57 8.97
CA VAL A 79 -2.45 -21.36 8.22
C VAL A 79 -3.61 -20.66 8.91
N ARG A 80 -3.48 -19.34 9.14
CA ARG A 80 -4.51 -18.54 9.79
C ARG A 80 -5.70 -18.31 8.85
N TYR A 81 -6.91 -18.38 9.37
CA TYR A 81 -8.12 -18.00 8.64
C TYR A 81 -8.48 -16.53 8.94
N ASP A 82 -8.20 -15.64 7.98
CA ASP A 82 -8.33 -14.19 8.14
C ASP A 82 -9.71 -13.62 7.82
N ALA A 83 -10.73 -14.47 7.65
CA ALA A 83 -12.10 -14.03 7.45
C ALA A 83 -12.89 -13.97 8.77
N VAL A 84 -14.09 -13.38 8.73
CA VAL A 84 -15.03 -13.40 9.86
C VAL A 84 -15.35 -14.84 10.21
N ARG A 85 -15.07 -15.22 11.45
CA ARG A 85 -15.28 -16.57 11.98
C ARG A 85 -16.59 -16.64 12.75
N GLY A 86 -17.34 -17.70 12.54
CA GLY A 86 -18.41 -18.13 13.43
C GLY A 86 -17.88 -18.55 14.81
N PRO A 87 -18.77 -18.70 15.80
CA PRO A 87 -18.40 -19.13 17.15
C PRO A 87 -17.66 -20.47 17.13
N LEU A 88 -16.65 -20.62 17.99
CA LEU A 88 -15.92 -21.87 18.23
C LEU A 88 -15.10 -22.42 17.04
N MET A 89 -14.86 -21.64 15.98
CA MET A 89 -13.96 -22.06 14.90
C MET A 89 -12.49 -21.79 15.25
N SER A 90 -11.64 -22.78 14.96
CA SER A 90 -10.19 -22.65 15.11
C SER A 90 -9.66 -21.48 14.28
N PRO A 91 -8.79 -20.62 14.85
CA PRO A 91 -8.13 -19.55 14.09
C PRO A 91 -7.18 -20.06 13.02
N TYR A 92 -6.70 -21.29 13.16
CA TYR A 92 -5.73 -21.90 12.26
C TYR A 92 -6.22 -23.25 11.73
N ASP A 93 -5.81 -23.55 10.52
CA ASP A 93 -6.09 -24.81 9.82
C ASP A 93 -4.77 -25.49 9.40
N GLY A 94 -4.82 -26.80 9.17
CA GLY A 94 -3.64 -27.64 8.92
C GLY A 94 -3.38 -28.64 10.04
N PRO A 95 -2.24 -29.37 10.03
CA PRO A 95 -0.95 -29.00 9.44
C PRO A 95 -0.81 -29.26 7.93
N TYR A 96 -0.25 -28.30 7.21
CA TYR A 96 0.01 -28.39 5.77
C TYR A 96 1.49 -28.58 5.46
N ALA A 97 1.80 -29.50 4.54
CA ALA A 97 3.17 -29.79 4.14
C ALA A 97 3.80 -28.61 3.38
N VAL A 98 5.00 -28.20 3.78
CA VAL A 98 5.78 -27.15 3.12
C VAL A 98 6.55 -27.74 1.94
N LEU A 99 6.27 -27.22 0.75
CA LEU A 99 6.89 -27.63 -0.52
C LEU A 99 8.07 -26.73 -0.90
N GLY A 100 8.03 -25.45 -0.50
CA GLY A 100 9.06 -24.47 -0.82
C GLY A 100 9.00 -23.28 0.12
N ARG A 101 10.14 -22.61 0.29
CA ARG A 101 10.28 -21.44 1.17
C ARG A 101 10.92 -20.28 0.43
N GLN A 102 10.35 -19.10 0.62
CA GLN A 102 10.91 -17.80 0.25
C GLN A 102 10.93 -16.92 1.50
N ASP A 103 11.53 -15.73 1.41
CA ASP A 103 11.72 -14.81 2.53
C ASP A 103 10.42 -14.55 3.33
N LYS A 104 9.35 -14.15 2.63
CA LYS A 104 8.04 -13.84 3.24
C LYS A 104 6.92 -14.80 2.85
N PHE A 105 7.21 -15.82 2.05
CA PHE A 105 6.18 -16.66 1.43
C PHE A 105 6.55 -18.13 1.46
N TYR A 106 5.63 -18.98 1.90
CA TYR A 106 5.78 -20.43 1.91
C TYR A 106 4.82 -21.04 0.88
N MET A 107 5.31 -21.99 0.11
CA MET A 107 4.48 -22.83 -0.74
C MET A 107 4.08 -24.07 0.05
N ILE A 108 2.79 -24.34 0.17
CA ILE A 108 2.23 -25.45 0.94
C ILE A 108 1.28 -26.28 0.08
N ARG A 109 1.07 -27.54 0.46
CA ARG A 109 0.07 -28.42 -0.16
C ARG A 109 -1.23 -28.39 0.64
N ILE A 110 -2.32 -27.94 0.03
CA ILE A 110 -3.68 -27.95 0.57
C ILE A 110 -4.58 -28.69 -0.44
N ASN A 111 -5.25 -29.77 -0.03
CA ASN A 111 -6.15 -30.56 -0.90
C ASN A 111 -5.50 -30.93 -2.24
N ASP A 112 -4.25 -31.43 -2.17
CA ASP A 112 -3.41 -31.79 -3.31
C ASP A 112 -3.05 -30.65 -4.28
N THR A 113 -3.42 -29.42 -3.94
CA THR A 113 -3.09 -28.21 -4.70
C THR A 113 -1.98 -27.43 -4.00
N GLN A 114 -1.08 -26.84 -4.78
CA GLN A 114 -0.06 -25.95 -4.23
C GLN A 114 -0.64 -24.56 -3.99
N LYS A 115 -0.42 -24.00 -2.80
CA LYS A 115 -0.83 -22.64 -2.45
C LYS A 115 0.33 -21.88 -1.84
N THR A 116 0.41 -20.59 -2.15
CA THR A 116 1.40 -19.68 -1.57
C THR A 116 0.76 -18.90 -0.43
N VAL A 117 1.33 -19.00 0.76
CA VAL A 117 0.90 -18.27 1.96
C VAL A 117 1.98 -17.31 2.40
N ARG A 118 1.58 -16.17 2.95
CA ARG A 118 2.49 -15.17 3.48
C ARG A 118 2.78 -15.46 4.96
N ILE A 119 4.03 -15.25 5.36
CA ILE A 119 4.41 -15.16 6.77
C ILE A 119 4.11 -13.72 7.20
N ASP A 120 3.25 -13.59 8.21
CA ASP A 120 2.96 -12.33 8.87
C ASP A 120 4.10 -12.04 9.85
#